data_AF-A0A815GTH5-F1
#
_entry.id   AF-A0A815GTH5-F1
#
_cell.length_a   1.000
_cell.length_b   1.000
_cell.length_c   1.000
_cell.angle_alpha   90.00
_cell.angle_beta   90.00
_cell.angle_gamma   90.00
#
_symmetry.space_group_name_H-M   'P 1'
#
loop_
_entity.id
_entity.type
_entity.pdbx_description
1 polymer ?
#
loop_
_entity_poly.entity_id
_entity_poly.type
_entity_poly.pdbx_seq_one_letter_code
_entity_poly.pdbx_strand_id
1 'polypeptide(L)'
;ICIENLQKFESGAWPLCDIVLGDESWFYHRKIKSKQESKAWVAKEESASTEVRRQVPSETSINAMYYRDECLKDLVKMLHKKRPLSTTNHIKLHHDNAQPHMNDIVVNYLQEEKINVMAHPPYSLDLAPSDFWLFNCLKRTLDTYPNTTSLANTLSKELNSLPIQEYQKTFQKWTERMKLCIEHRGDYFEHLL
;
A
#
# COMPACT_ATOMS: atom_id res chain seq x y z
N ILE A 1 11.25 -4.11 -17.66
CA ILE A 1 10.86 -3.94 -16.23
C ILE A 1 11.22 -5.15 -15.36
N CYS A 2 10.47 -6.27 -15.34
CA CYS A 2 10.76 -7.38 -14.41
C CYS A 2 12.17 -7.95 -14.57
N ILE A 3 12.64 -8.12 -15.81
CA ILE A 3 14.01 -8.58 -16.12
C ILE A 3 15.06 -7.63 -15.51
N GLU A 4 14.93 -6.33 -15.76
CA GLU A 4 15.87 -5.30 -15.27
C GLU A 4 15.85 -5.18 -13.75
N ASN A 5 14.67 -5.20 -13.14
CA ASN A 5 14.52 -5.15 -11.69
C ASN A 5 15.19 -6.38 -11.05
N LEU A 6 14.92 -7.58 -11.59
CA LEU A 6 15.51 -8.82 -11.09
C LEU A 6 17.04 -8.82 -11.20
N GLN A 7 17.60 -8.35 -12.32
CA GLN A 7 19.06 -8.20 -12.46
C GLN A 7 19.66 -7.26 -11.40
N LYS A 8 18.97 -6.18 -11.04
CA LYS A 8 19.43 -5.25 -9.98
C LYS A 8 19.35 -5.86 -8.58
N PHE A 9 18.37 -6.73 -8.32
CA PHE A 9 18.31 -7.52 -7.09
C PHE A 9 19.43 -8.56 -7.02
N GLU A 10 19.63 -9.33 -8.09
CA GLU A 10 20.63 -10.41 -8.14
C GLU A 10 22.07 -9.90 -8.12
N SER A 11 22.33 -8.75 -8.75
CA SER A 11 23.64 -8.08 -8.70
C SER A 11 23.92 -7.37 -7.36
N GLY A 12 22.93 -7.25 -6.47
CA GLY A 12 23.04 -6.51 -5.22
C GLY A 12 23.04 -4.99 -5.37
N ALA A 13 22.77 -4.46 -6.57
CA ALA A 13 22.66 -3.03 -6.82
C ALA A 13 21.52 -2.38 -6.03
N TRP A 14 20.46 -3.15 -5.74
CA TRP A 14 19.32 -2.74 -4.92
C TRP A 14 19.30 -3.50 -3.59
N PRO A 15 20.05 -3.03 -2.58
CA PRO A 15 19.98 -3.61 -1.25
C PRO A 15 18.59 -3.36 -0.64
N LEU A 16 18.06 -4.38 0.05
CA LEU A 16 16.70 -4.36 0.61
C LEU A 16 16.46 -3.18 1.57
N CYS A 17 17.49 -2.76 2.30
CA CYS A 17 17.41 -1.66 3.25
C CYS A 17 17.17 -0.29 2.58
N ASP A 18 17.37 -0.17 1.27
CA ASP A 18 17.22 1.08 0.54
C ASP A 18 15.86 1.21 -0.15
N ILE A 19 15.07 0.14 -0.15
CA ILE A 19 13.78 0.11 -0.82
C ILE A 19 12.70 0.60 0.14
N VAL A 20 11.92 1.56 -0.34
CA VAL A 20 10.72 2.07 0.33
C VAL A 20 9.53 1.67 -0.53
N LEU A 21 8.58 0.95 0.07
CA LEU A 21 7.32 0.60 -0.56
C LEU A 21 6.29 1.68 -0.23
N GLY A 22 5.51 2.11 -1.21
CA GLY A 22 4.42 3.08 -1.04
C GLY A 22 3.25 2.70 -1.94
N ASP A 23 2.05 2.74 -1.37
CA ASP A 23 0.79 2.44 -2.06
C ASP A 23 -0.40 2.83 -1.17
N GLU A 24 -1.58 2.96 -1.73
CA GLU A 24 -2.81 3.39 -1.06
C GLU A 24 -3.85 2.27 -1.00
N SER A 25 -4.42 2.04 0.18
CA SER A 25 -5.55 1.10 0.33
C SER A 25 -6.67 1.68 1.18
N TRP A 26 -7.90 1.37 0.78
CA TRP A 26 -9.08 1.73 1.56
C TRP A 26 -9.26 0.81 2.76
N PHE A 27 -9.35 1.42 3.94
CA PHE A 27 -9.68 0.77 5.20
C PHE A 27 -11.03 1.29 5.70
N TYR A 28 -12.02 0.41 5.80
CA TYR A 28 -13.36 0.79 6.21
C TYR A 28 -13.55 0.57 7.71
N HIS A 29 -14.05 1.58 8.42
CA HIS A 29 -14.55 1.40 9.77
C HIS A 29 -16.05 1.04 9.72
N ARG A 30 -16.44 -0.10 10.28
CA ARG A 30 -17.85 -0.49 10.38
C ARG A 30 -18.46 0.09 11.65
N LYS A 31 -19.36 1.06 11.52
CA LYS A 31 -20.20 1.51 12.64
C LYS A 31 -21.40 0.57 12.77
N ILE A 32 -21.39 -0.30 13.78
CA ILE A 32 -22.58 -1.12 14.10
C ILE A 32 -23.61 -0.21 14.76
N LYS A 33 -24.79 -0.09 14.14
CA LYS A 33 -25.93 0.63 14.72
C LYS A 33 -26.40 -0.08 16.00
N SER A 34 -26.81 0.69 17.00
CA SER A 34 -27.49 0.12 18.17
C SER A 34 -28.83 -0.52 17.78
N LYS A 35 -29.38 -1.43 18.62
CA LYS A 35 -30.70 -2.05 18.39
C LYS A 35 -31.82 -1.01 18.18
N GLN A 36 -31.72 0.17 18.79
CA GLN A 36 -32.69 1.26 18.60
C GLN A 36 -32.53 1.96 17.24
N GLU A 37 -31.29 2.22 16.80
CA GLU A 37 -30.98 2.82 15.49
C GLU A 37 -31.21 1.86 14.31
N SER A 38 -31.31 0.56 14.60
CA SER A 38 -31.56 -0.52 13.63
C SER A 38 -33.05 -0.87 13.49
N LYS A 39 -33.95 -0.18 14.19
CA LYS A 39 -35.39 -0.43 14.09
C LYS A 39 -35.88 -0.01 12.70
N ALA A 40 -36.38 -0.98 11.96
CA ALA A 40 -37.14 -0.78 10.73
C ALA A 40 -38.54 -1.37 10.90
N TRP A 41 -39.54 -0.76 10.28
CA TRP A 41 -40.86 -1.37 10.17
C TRP A 41 -40.75 -2.51 9.16
N VAL A 42 -41.16 -3.71 9.56
CA VAL A 42 -41.15 -4.91 8.70
C VAL A 42 -42.56 -5.47 8.68
N ALA A 43 -43.03 -5.87 7.48
CA ALA A 43 -44.32 -6.55 7.35
C ALA A 43 -44.29 -7.88 8.11
N LYS A 44 -45.47 -8.36 8.56
CA LYS A 44 -45.63 -9.49 9.49
C LYS A 44 -44.99 -10.81 9.01
N GLU A 45 -44.64 -10.92 7.74
CA GLU A 45 -44.11 -12.13 7.10
C GLU A 45 -42.74 -11.92 6.41
N GLU A 46 -42.14 -10.74 6.51
CA GLU A 46 -40.83 -10.46 5.92
C GLU A 46 -39.72 -10.48 6.98
N SER A 47 -38.54 -10.99 6.60
CA SER A 47 -37.33 -10.82 7.40
C SER A 47 -36.76 -9.41 7.17
N ALA A 48 -36.37 -8.73 8.25
CA ALA A 48 -35.73 -7.41 8.16
C ALA A 48 -34.53 -7.47 7.19
N SER A 49 -34.53 -6.60 6.17
CA SER A 49 -33.37 -6.46 5.30
C SER A 49 -32.17 -5.99 6.11
N THR A 50 -31.05 -6.70 6.05
CA THR A 50 -29.78 -6.21 6.60
C THR A 50 -29.31 -5.04 5.74
N GLU A 51 -29.64 -3.80 6.11
CA GLU A 51 -29.09 -2.62 5.46
C GLU A 51 -27.60 -2.50 5.76
N VAL A 52 -26.75 -2.98 4.86
CA VAL A 52 -25.33 -2.61 4.84
C VAL A 52 -25.20 -1.24 4.18
N ARG A 53 -25.45 -0.17 4.94
CA ARG A 53 -25.02 1.16 4.50
C ARG A 53 -23.51 1.25 4.67
N ARG A 54 -22.77 1.07 3.57
CA ARG A 54 -21.40 1.59 3.47
C ARG A 54 -21.54 3.11 3.55
N GLN A 55 -21.35 3.69 4.74
CA GLN A 55 -21.10 5.11 4.83
C GLN A 55 -19.75 5.32 4.16
N VAL A 56 -19.80 5.78 2.91
CA VAL A 56 -18.63 6.25 2.18
C VAL A 56 -18.48 7.71 2.62
N PRO A 57 -17.50 8.07 3.48
CA PRO A 57 -17.19 9.47 3.74
C PRO A 57 -16.85 10.11 2.39
N SER A 58 -17.10 11.43 2.23
CA SER A 58 -16.74 12.14 0.99
C SER A 58 -15.35 11.70 0.53
N GLU A 59 -15.29 10.94 -0.57
CA GLU A 59 -14.09 10.29 -1.05
C GLU A 59 -13.14 11.38 -1.53
N THR A 60 -12.28 11.89 -0.65
CA THR A 60 -11.20 12.76 -1.08
C THR A 60 -10.19 11.87 -1.77
N SER A 61 -10.38 11.66 -3.07
CA SER A 61 -9.39 10.98 -3.92
C SER A 61 -8.04 11.66 -3.73
N ILE A 62 -7.00 10.89 -3.44
CA ILE A 62 -5.65 11.41 -3.30
C ILE A 62 -5.25 12.02 -4.64
N ASN A 63 -5.05 13.32 -4.66
CA ASN A 63 -4.54 14.04 -5.83
C ASN A 63 -3.02 14.22 -5.72
N ALA A 64 -2.38 14.66 -6.80
CA ALA A 64 -0.92 14.83 -6.84
C ALA A 64 -0.39 15.79 -5.76
N MET A 65 -1.13 16.86 -5.44
CA MET A 65 -0.72 17.81 -4.40
C MET A 65 -0.75 17.16 -3.01
N TYR A 66 -1.83 16.44 -2.70
CA TYR A 66 -1.96 15.71 -1.45
C TYR A 66 -0.86 14.65 -1.31
N TYR A 67 -0.61 13.88 -2.38
CA TYR A 67 0.44 12.86 -2.38
C TYR A 67 1.82 13.48 -2.11
N ARG A 68 2.15 14.60 -2.76
CA ARG A 68 3.41 15.33 -2.49
C ARG A 68 3.45 15.84 -1.04
N ASP A 69 2.43 16.60 -0.64
CA ASP A 69 2.50 17.43 0.58
C ASP A 69 2.31 16.65 1.87
N GLU A 70 1.38 15.69 1.87
CA GLU A 70 0.99 14.94 3.06
C GLU A 70 1.68 13.56 3.11
N CYS A 71 2.02 12.96 1.96
CA CYS A 71 2.65 11.64 1.94
C CYS A 71 4.18 11.75 1.78
N LEU A 72 4.65 12.31 0.66
CA LEU A 72 6.07 12.28 0.32
C LEU A 72 6.93 13.20 1.21
N LYS A 73 6.48 14.43 1.50
CA LYS A 73 7.24 15.32 2.40
C LYS A 73 7.40 14.71 3.80
N ASP A 74 6.37 14.06 4.32
CA ASP A 74 6.45 13.40 5.63
C ASP A 74 7.31 12.15 5.59
N LEU A 75 7.29 11.38 4.50
CA LEU A 75 8.24 10.30 4.25
C LEU A 75 9.69 10.83 4.27
N VAL A 76 9.99 11.89 3.54
CA VAL A 76 11.33 12.50 3.49
C VAL A 76 11.79 12.98 4.87
N LYS A 77 10.92 13.68 5.61
CA LYS A 77 11.20 14.08 7.00
C LYS A 77 11.52 12.87 7.88
N MET A 78 10.76 11.79 7.74
CA MET A 78 10.99 10.55 8.50
C MET A 78 12.30 9.86 8.09
N LEU A 79 12.65 9.85 6.81
CA LEU A 79 13.91 9.31 6.31
C LEU A 79 15.10 10.07 6.91
N HIS A 80 15.08 11.41 6.87
CA HIS A 80 16.13 12.22 7.49
C HIS A 80 16.21 12.01 9.01
N LYS A 81 15.07 11.85 9.69
CA LYS A 81 15.05 11.55 11.13
C LYS A 81 15.65 10.18 11.46
N LYS A 82 15.34 9.15 10.67
CA LYS A 82 15.84 7.78 10.89
C LYS A 82 17.27 7.57 10.39
N ARG A 83 17.71 8.35 9.40
CA ARG A 83 19.02 8.23 8.73
C ARG A 83 19.68 9.61 8.56
N PRO A 84 20.04 10.30 9.65
CA PRO A 84 20.51 11.70 9.60
C PRO A 84 21.81 11.90 8.83
N LEU A 85 22.63 10.86 8.69
CA LEU A 85 23.93 10.91 7.99
C LEU A 85 23.83 10.48 6.52
N SER A 86 22.67 10.01 6.07
CA SER A 86 22.50 9.48 4.71
C SER A 86 21.76 10.48 3.83
N THR A 87 22.21 10.62 2.59
CA THR A 87 21.48 11.37 1.55
C THR A 87 20.33 10.52 1.03
N THR A 88 19.31 11.09 0.42
CA THR A 88 18.18 10.34 -0.16
C THR A 88 18.50 9.66 -1.50
N ASN A 89 19.66 9.95 -2.10
CA ASN A 89 20.11 9.48 -3.42
C ASN A 89 20.15 7.96 -3.59
N HIS A 90 20.34 7.24 -2.49
CA HIS A 90 20.39 5.78 -2.47
C HIS A 90 19.00 5.15 -2.30
N ILE A 91 17.96 5.91 -1.97
CA ILE A 91 16.61 5.40 -1.74
C ILE A 91 15.97 5.00 -3.08
N LYS A 92 15.25 3.88 -3.06
CA LYS A 92 14.47 3.37 -4.17
C LYS A 92 13.00 3.29 -3.75
N LEU A 93 12.18 4.22 -4.22
CA LEU A 93 10.75 4.24 -3.97
C LEU A 93 10.03 3.33 -4.97
N HIS A 94 9.28 2.37 -4.47
CA HIS A 94 8.37 1.55 -5.27
C HIS A 94 6.93 1.99 -4.98
N HIS A 95 6.29 2.57 -5.99
CA HIS A 95 4.86 2.87 -6.03
C HIS A 95 4.30 2.50 -7.41
N ASP A 96 2.97 2.40 -7.52
CA ASP A 96 2.32 2.13 -8.80
C ASP A 96 2.33 3.38 -9.71
N ASN A 97 1.86 3.19 -10.95
CA ASN A 97 1.79 4.29 -11.92
C ASN A 97 0.46 5.04 -11.86
N ALA A 98 -0.17 5.16 -10.69
CA ALA A 98 -1.41 5.92 -10.55
C ALA A 98 -1.23 7.36 -11.02
N GLN A 99 -2.30 7.97 -11.53
CA GLN A 99 -2.27 9.31 -12.09
C GLN A 99 -1.65 10.37 -11.14
N PRO A 100 -1.92 10.36 -9.82
CA PRO A 100 -1.25 11.28 -8.88
C PRO A 100 0.26 11.07 -8.81
N HIS A 101 0.75 9.83 -8.91
CA HIS A 101 2.17 9.47 -8.76
C HIS A 101 3.00 9.88 -9.98
N MET A 102 2.39 9.79 -11.16
CA MET A 102 3.02 10.14 -12.43
C MET A 102 2.93 11.63 -12.77
N ASN A 103 2.30 12.44 -11.92
CA ASN A 103 2.14 13.87 -12.16
C ASN A 103 3.48 14.62 -12.02
N ASP A 104 3.71 15.62 -12.87
CA ASP A 104 4.95 16.42 -12.88
C ASP A 104 5.29 17.00 -11.52
N ILE A 105 4.30 17.42 -10.72
CA ILE A 105 4.53 17.97 -9.38
C ILE A 105 5.21 16.94 -8.46
N VAL A 106 4.83 15.68 -8.58
CA VAL A 106 5.37 14.56 -7.80
C VAL A 106 6.72 14.13 -8.36
N VAL A 107 6.82 13.96 -9.68
CA VAL A 107 8.08 13.58 -10.35
C VAL A 107 9.17 14.61 -10.08
N ASN A 108 8.88 15.90 -10.22
CA ASN A 108 9.84 16.98 -9.95
C ASN A 108 10.27 16.98 -8.48
N TYR A 109 9.33 16.81 -7.55
CA TYR A 109 9.65 16.74 -6.12
C TYR A 109 10.58 15.57 -5.79
N LEU A 110 10.31 14.37 -6.34
CA LEU A 110 11.16 13.21 -6.13
C LEU A 110 12.57 13.41 -6.72
N GLN A 111 12.69 14.10 -7.85
CA GLN A 111 13.97 14.47 -8.45
C GLN A 111 14.74 15.49 -7.60
N GLU A 112 14.08 16.52 -7.07
CA GLU A 112 14.65 17.51 -6.16
C GLU A 112 15.20 16.84 -4.89
N GLU A 113 14.42 15.92 -4.33
CA GLU A 113 14.81 15.09 -3.18
C GLU A 113 15.73 13.94 -3.58
N LYS A 114 16.14 13.81 -4.85
CA LYS A 114 17.05 12.76 -5.36
C LYS A 114 16.60 11.33 -5.03
N ILE A 115 15.31 11.09 -4.87
CA ILE A 115 14.78 9.74 -4.63
C ILE A 115 14.63 9.04 -5.98
N ASN A 116 15.21 7.84 -6.11
CA ASN A 116 15.03 7.05 -7.32
C ASN A 116 13.69 6.32 -7.28
N VAL A 117 12.90 6.42 -8.33
CA VAL A 117 11.67 5.65 -8.47
C VAL A 117 11.98 4.33 -9.18
N MET A 118 11.50 3.23 -8.62
CA MET A 118 11.57 1.91 -9.24
C MET A 118 10.49 1.81 -10.32
N ALA A 119 10.87 1.33 -11.51
CA ALA A 119 9.88 1.09 -12.56
C ALA A 119 8.92 -0.03 -12.14
N HIS A 120 7.62 0.24 -12.26
CA HIS A 120 6.53 -0.70 -12.00
C HIS A 120 5.72 -0.91 -13.29
N PRO A 121 5.35 -2.16 -13.64
CA PRO A 121 4.49 -2.41 -14.80
C PRO A 121 3.04 -1.98 -14.53
N PRO A 122 2.31 -1.41 -15.52
CA PRO A 122 0.90 -1.09 -15.35
C PRO A 122 0.04 -2.31 -14.96
N TYR A 123 -1.02 -2.09 -14.18
CA TYR A 123 -2.02 -3.11 -13.82
C TYR A 123 -1.47 -4.40 -13.17
N SER A 124 -0.36 -4.29 -12.43
CA SER A 124 0.41 -5.43 -11.92
C SER A 124 0.44 -5.48 -10.39
N LEU A 125 -0.72 -5.62 -9.77
CA LEU A 125 -0.88 -5.75 -8.31
C LEU A 125 -0.13 -6.99 -7.77
N ASP A 126 -0.04 -8.05 -8.57
CA ASP A 126 0.73 -9.26 -8.32
C ASP A 126 2.25 -9.00 -8.21
N LEU A 127 2.73 -7.85 -8.70
CA LEU A 127 4.11 -7.39 -8.61
C LEU A 127 4.29 -6.23 -7.61
N ALA A 128 3.24 -5.85 -6.86
CA ALA A 128 3.31 -4.83 -5.82
C ALA A 128 3.29 -5.46 -4.42
N PRO A 129 4.39 -5.40 -3.65
CA PRO A 129 4.44 -5.97 -2.30
C PRO A 129 3.39 -5.41 -1.33
N SER A 130 2.99 -4.15 -1.54
CA SER A 130 1.91 -3.53 -0.78
C SER A 130 0.59 -4.27 -0.97
N ASP A 131 0.22 -4.57 -2.21
CA ASP A 131 -1.02 -5.28 -2.56
C ASP A 131 -1.00 -6.75 -2.16
N PHE A 132 -0.03 -7.53 -2.66
CA PHE A 132 -0.09 -8.98 -2.50
C PHE A 132 0.22 -9.43 -1.07
N TRP A 133 0.88 -8.59 -0.26
CA TRP A 133 1.28 -8.92 1.11
C TRP A 133 0.79 -7.93 2.16
N LEU A 134 1.24 -6.67 2.12
CA LEU A 134 1.08 -5.75 3.26
C LEU A 134 -0.39 -5.49 3.60
N PHE A 135 -1.19 -5.10 2.60
CA PHE A 135 -2.61 -4.80 2.82
C PHE A 135 -3.40 -6.05 3.20
N ASN A 136 -3.07 -7.21 2.62
CA ASN A 136 -3.68 -8.47 3.03
C ASN A 136 -3.34 -8.81 4.49
N CYS A 137 -2.10 -8.56 4.91
CA CYS A 137 -1.68 -8.76 6.29
C CYS A 137 -2.46 -7.84 7.25
N LEU A 138 -2.54 -6.55 6.94
CA LEU A 138 -3.26 -5.57 7.75
C LEU A 138 -4.77 -5.82 7.77
N LYS A 139 -5.38 -6.16 6.62
CA LYS A 139 -6.83 -6.42 6.51
C LYS A 139 -7.26 -7.65 7.32
N ARG A 140 -6.38 -8.64 7.47
CA ARG A 140 -6.66 -9.84 8.29
C ARG A 140 -6.73 -9.56 9.78
N THR A 141 -6.11 -8.48 10.26
CA THR A 141 -6.12 -8.08 11.68
C THR A 141 -7.20 -7.04 11.99
N LEU A 142 -7.96 -6.60 10.98
CA LEU A 142 -9.04 -5.64 11.19
C LEU A 142 -10.24 -6.29 11.87
N ASP A 143 -10.76 -5.59 12.88
CA ASP A 143 -12.04 -5.86 13.51
C ASP A 143 -12.94 -4.60 13.46
N THR A 144 -13.97 -4.57 14.28
CA THR A 144 -14.89 -3.46 14.43
C THR A 144 -14.28 -2.40 15.32
N TYR A 145 -14.09 -1.20 14.77
CA TYR A 145 -13.54 -0.06 15.51
C TYR A 145 -14.60 1.03 15.73
N PRO A 146 -14.58 1.70 16.90
CA PRO A 146 -15.58 2.71 17.24
C PRO A 146 -15.47 3.99 16.40
N ASN A 147 -14.26 4.32 15.94
CA ASN A 147 -13.97 5.51 15.12
C ASN A 147 -12.70 5.31 14.27
N THR A 148 -12.49 6.23 13.32
CA THR A 148 -11.34 6.23 12.41
C THR A 148 -10.00 6.35 13.13
N THR A 149 -9.93 7.12 14.23
CA THR A 149 -8.70 7.27 15.03
C THR A 149 -8.28 5.94 15.66
N SER A 150 -9.22 5.18 16.22
CA SER A 150 -8.95 3.87 16.81
C SER A 150 -8.49 2.86 15.77
N LEU A 151 -9.08 2.91 14.57
CA LEU A 151 -8.65 2.10 13.43
C LEU A 151 -7.21 2.46 13.01
N ALA A 152 -6.92 3.74 12.83
CA ALA A 152 -5.59 4.23 12.43
C ALA A 152 -4.51 3.88 13.47
N ASN A 153 -4.81 4.01 14.77
CA ASN A 153 -3.90 3.63 15.84
C ASN A 153 -3.62 2.13 15.85
N THR A 154 -4.64 1.30 15.60
CA THR A 154 -4.48 -0.16 15.56
C THR A 154 -3.66 -0.57 14.34
N LEU A 155 -3.98 -0.04 13.15
CA LEU A 155 -3.17 -0.25 11.94
C LEU A 155 -1.71 0.15 12.14
N SER A 156 -1.46 1.30 12.79
CA SER A 156 -0.11 1.74 13.11
C SER A 156 0.60 0.79 14.07
N LYS A 157 -0.11 0.26 15.08
CA LYS A 157 0.45 -0.72 16.01
C LYS A 157 0.81 -2.02 15.31
N GLU A 158 -0.10 -2.54 14.48
CA GLU A 158 0.12 -3.77 13.70
C GLU A 158 1.32 -3.61 12.75
N LEU A 159 1.37 -2.50 12.00
CA LEU A 159 2.48 -2.19 11.10
C LEU A 159 3.83 -2.14 11.82
N ASN A 160 3.88 -1.50 12.99
CA ASN A 160 5.09 -1.42 13.82
C ASN A 160 5.46 -2.75 14.50
N SER A 161 4.52 -3.68 14.60
CA SER A 161 4.75 -5.01 15.17
C SER A 161 5.24 -6.04 14.15
N LEU A 162 5.21 -5.71 12.85
CA LEU A 162 5.63 -6.63 11.80
C LEU A 162 7.13 -6.98 11.95
N PRO A 163 7.46 -8.28 12.05
CA PRO A 163 8.84 -8.69 12.24
C PRO A 163 9.64 -8.54 10.93
N ILE A 164 10.94 -8.25 11.07
CA ILE A 164 11.86 -8.03 9.93
C ILE A 164 11.88 -9.24 8.97
N GLN A 165 11.70 -10.46 9.50
CA GLN A 165 11.66 -11.69 8.72
C GLN A 165 10.51 -11.70 7.70
N GLU A 166 9.36 -11.10 8.00
CA GLU A 166 8.23 -11.03 7.07
C GLU A 166 8.52 -10.09 5.90
N TYR A 167 9.23 -8.99 6.14
CA TYR A 167 9.74 -8.15 5.06
C TYR A 167 10.70 -8.94 4.16
N GLN A 168 11.71 -9.60 4.74
CA GLN A 168 12.69 -10.39 3.98
C GLN A 168 12.02 -11.47 3.12
N LYS A 169 11.08 -12.21 3.70
CA LYS A 169 10.28 -13.22 2.99
C LYS A 169 9.47 -12.61 1.84
N THR A 170 8.90 -11.43 2.05
CA THR A 170 8.14 -10.72 1.01
C THR A 170 9.04 -10.33 -0.16
N PHE A 171 10.24 -9.83 0.11
CA PHE A 171 11.19 -9.51 -0.96
C PHE A 171 11.66 -10.76 -1.72
N GLN A 172 11.86 -11.89 -1.04
CA GLN A 172 12.13 -13.16 -1.71
C GLN A 172 10.98 -13.55 -2.66
N LYS A 173 9.74 -13.54 -2.13
CA LYS A 173 8.54 -13.78 -2.95
C LYS A 173 8.40 -12.78 -4.10
N TRP A 174 8.82 -11.53 -3.91
CA TRP A 174 8.77 -10.53 -4.96
C TRP A 174 9.69 -10.89 -6.14
N THR A 175 10.90 -11.39 -5.85
CA THR A 175 11.81 -11.89 -6.90
C THR A 175 11.28 -13.16 -7.59
N GLU A 176 10.64 -14.07 -6.85
CA GLU A 176 9.96 -15.24 -7.43
C GLU A 176 8.82 -14.83 -8.37
N ARG A 177 7.98 -13.88 -7.93
CA ARG A 177 6.89 -13.32 -8.75
C ARG A 177 7.42 -12.65 -10.03
N MET A 178 8.54 -11.93 -9.95
CA MET A 178 9.19 -11.38 -11.15
C MET A 178 9.66 -12.49 -12.11
N LYS A 179 10.19 -13.61 -11.60
CA LYS A 179 10.60 -14.76 -12.43
C LYS A 179 9.40 -15.40 -13.13
N LEU A 180 8.30 -15.59 -12.41
CA LEU A 180 7.05 -16.09 -12.99
C LEU A 180 6.50 -15.16 -14.08
N CYS A 181 6.50 -13.85 -13.84
CA CYS A 181 6.12 -12.85 -14.83
C CYS A 181 6.97 -12.97 -16.12
N ILE A 182 8.28 -13.17 -15.98
CA ILE A 182 9.20 -13.34 -17.12
C ILE A 182 8.90 -14.63 -17.89
N GLU A 183 8.72 -15.75 -17.17
CA GLU A 183 8.40 -17.05 -17.76
C GLU A 183 7.09 -17.02 -18.56
N HIS A 184 6.08 -16.33 -18.03
CA HIS A 184 4.77 -16.15 -18.64
C HIS A 184 4.69 -14.96 -19.58
N ARG A 185 5.84 -14.36 -19.96
CA ARG A 185 5.92 -13.25 -20.94
C ARG A 185 5.04 -12.04 -20.59
N GLY A 186 4.80 -11.80 -19.30
CA GLY A 186 3.97 -10.71 -18.80
C GLY A 186 2.50 -11.05 -18.57
N ASP A 187 2.06 -12.28 -18.84
CA ASP A 187 0.70 -12.73 -18.50
C ASP A 187 0.52 -12.92 -17.00
N TYR A 188 -0.72 -12.78 -16.52
CA TYR A 188 -1.07 -12.99 -15.11
C TYR A 188 -0.79 -14.43 -14.67
N PHE A 189 -0.05 -14.58 -13.57
CA PHE A 189 0.38 -15.87 -13.02
C PHE A 189 -0.19 -16.15 -11.63
N GLU A 190 -1.15 -15.37 -11.15
CA GLU A 190 -1.74 -15.54 -9.81
C GLU A 190 -2.35 -16.93 -9.58
N HIS A 191 -2.85 -17.57 -10.64
CA HIS A 191 -3.38 -18.95 -10.60
C HIS A 191 -2.31 -20.01 -10.30
N LEU A 192 -1.03 -19.64 -10.27
CA LEU A 192 0.11 -20.52 -10.04
C LEU A 192 0.73 -20.35 -8.64
N LEU A 193 0.17 -19.46 -7.81
CA LEU A 193 0.72 -19.03 -6.52
C LEU A 193 -0.01 -19.59 -5.29
#